data_AF-A0A0P0KTW3-F1
#
_entry.id   AF-A0A0P0KTW3-F1
#
_cell.length_a   1.000
_cell.length_b   1.000
_cell.length_c   1.000
_cell.angle_alpha   90.00
_cell.angle_beta   90.00
_cell.angle_gamma   90.00
#
_symmetry.space_group_name_H-M   'P 1'
#
loop_
_entity.id
_entity.type
_entity.pdbx_description
1 polymer ?
#
loop_
_entity_poly.entity_id
_entity_poly.type
_entity_poly.pdbx_seq_one_letter_code
_entity_poly.pdbx_strand_id
1 'polypeptide(L)'
;MALLHKIKLVVYGENEAEYGNPIGDTESAKRDWKYFTADDKSKIFLGGTSVQELKSDFGLNDNDLDAYLPADPQQIEEQQVEVHYLGYYLKWHPQSCYYYSVEHGGFEASPERTPGTYSKYNSIDDKIDDFHYYTTLTKFGIGRATYDASQEIRSGDITREEGVALVKRFDQEFPERFAEEIFKYLSINPKEFPIASQMFEQPIMDRAYFMALADTFRSPHLWKKEGEQWKLRHQVTNLEKTKAEYLDLETV
;
A
#
# COMPACT_ATOMS: atom_id res chain seq x y z
N MET A 1 19.49 -8.07 0.33
CA MET A 1 19.63 -8.90 1.56
C MET A 1 19.92 -10.38 1.30
N ALA A 2 19.06 -11.13 0.61
CA ALA A 2 19.26 -12.58 0.41
C ALA A 2 20.63 -12.93 -0.20
N LEU A 3 21.04 -12.21 -1.25
CA LEU A 3 22.36 -12.34 -1.88
C LEU A 3 23.53 -12.06 -0.92
N LEU A 4 23.40 -11.06 -0.03
CA LEU A 4 24.43 -10.71 0.94
C LEU A 4 24.65 -11.82 1.97
N HIS A 5 23.56 -12.48 2.38
CA HIS A 5 23.57 -13.54 3.38
C HIS A 5 23.56 -14.95 2.80
N LYS A 6 23.66 -15.09 1.47
CA LYS A 6 23.63 -16.38 0.76
C LYS A 6 22.39 -17.21 1.08
N ILE A 7 21.25 -16.55 1.22
CA ILE A 7 19.95 -17.17 1.46
C ILE A 7 19.36 -17.60 0.11
N LYS A 8 19.16 -18.91 -0.07
CA LYS A 8 18.65 -19.47 -1.33
C LYS A 8 17.14 -19.42 -1.50
N LEU A 9 16.38 -19.30 -0.41
CA LEU A 9 14.93 -19.29 -0.46
C LEU A 9 14.39 -18.04 0.23
N VAL A 10 13.57 -17.30 -0.49
CA VAL A 10 12.80 -16.17 0.02
C VAL A 10 11.33 -16.49 -0.18
N VAL A 11 10.52 -16.25 0.85
CA VAL A 11 9.08 -16.47 0.79
C VAL A 11 8.38 -15.13 1.01
N TYR A 12 7.63 -14.67 0.02
CA TYR A 12 6.72 -13.53 0.10
C TYR A 12 5.33 -14.02 0.51
N GLY A 13 4.58 -13.18 1.22
CA GLY A 13 3.23 -13.54 1.69
C GLY A 13 2.24 -13.70 0.53
N GLU A 14 2.08 -12.63 -0.25
CA GLU A 14 0.96 -12.47 -1.18
C GLU A 14 1.43 -12.41 -2.63
N ASN A 15 0.63 -12.99 -3.52
CA ASN A 15 0.83 -12.93 -4.97
C ASN A 15 0.13 -11.69 -5.53
N GLU A 16 0.81 -10.92 -6.39
CA GLU A 16 0.26 -9.71 -7.00
C GLU A 16 -1.03 -9.98 -7.81
N ALA A 17 -1.25 -11.22 -8.26
CA ALA A 17 -2.49 -11.63 -8.93
C ALA A 17 -3.74 -11.46 -8.03
N GLU A 18 -3.60 -11.50 -6.70
CA GLU A 18 -4.68 -11.23 -5.75
C GLU A 18 -5.13 -9.77 -5.77
N TYR A 19 -4.32 -8.89 -6.36
CA TYR A 19 -4.53 -7.44 -6.43
C TYR A 19 -4.71 -6.92 -7.86
N GLY A 20 -5.00 -7.81 -8.82
CA GLY A 20 -5.39 -7.44 -10.18
C GLY A 20 -4.34 -7.68 -11.27
N ASN A 21 -3.21 -8.31 -10.93
CA ASN A 21 -2.31 -8.85 -11.96
C ASN A 21 -2.92 -10.09 -12.65
N PRO A 22 -2.37 -10.53 -13.81
CA PRO A 22 -2.91 -11.67 -14.54
C PRO A 22 -3.04 -12.93 -13.68
N ILE A 23 -4.20 -13.59 -13.75
CA ILE A 23 -4.46 -14.80 -12.97
C ILE A 23 -3.47 -15.95 -13.28
N GLY A 24 -2.88 -15.96 -14.48
CA GLY A 24 -1.83 -16.93 -14.86
C GLY A 24 -0.59 -16.88 -13.97
N ASP A 25 -0.33 -15.75 -13.28
CA ASP A 25 0.78 -15.62 -12.31
C ASP A 25 0.54 -16.50 -11.06
N THR A 26 -0.65 -17.13 -10.92
CA THR A 26 -0.97 -18.08 -9.84
C THR A 26 -0.62 -19.54 -10.16
N GLU A 27 -0.22 -19.85 -11.41
CA GLU A 27 0.09 -21.23 -11.84
C GLU A 27 1.39 -21.79 -11.23
N SER A 28 2.22 -20.92 -10.65
CA SER A 28 3.50 -21.27 -10.03
C SER A 28 3.65 -20.62 -8.67
N ALA A 29 4.30 -21.32 -7.75
CA ALA A 29 4.73 -20.72 -6.49
C ALA A 29 5.84 -19.68 -6.70
N LYS A 30 6.61 -19.79 -7.80
CA LYS A 30 7.82 -19.00 -8.03
C LYS A 30 7.48 -17.62 -8.61
N ARG A 31 7.93 -16.58 -7.92
CA ARG A 31 7.87 -15.19 -8.37
C ARG A 31 8.80 -14.98 -9.56
N ASP A 32 8.28 -14.31 -10.57
CA ASP A 32 9.03 -13.91 -11.74
C ASP A 32 10.12 -12.89 -11.32
N TRP A 33 11.39 -13.23 -11.61
CA TRP A 33 12.56 -12.38 -11.43
C TRP A 33 12.40 -10.94 -11.90
N LYS A 34 11.61 -10.67 -12.95
CA LYS A 34 11.33 -9.30 -13.44
C LYS A 34 10.78 -8.36 -12.37
N TYR A 35 10.17 -8.90 -11.31
CA TYR A 35 9.60 -8.12 -10.22
C TYR A 35 10.62 -7.68 -9.16
N PHE A 36 11.83 -8.26 -9.15
CA PHE A 36 12.82 -7.99 -8.11
C PHE A 36 14.28 -7.91 -8.61
N THR A 37 14.50 -8.04 -9.92
CA THR A 37 15.80 -7.85 -10.57
C THR A 37 15.74 -6.79 -11.65
N ALA A 38 16.88 -6.17 -11.95
CA ALA A 38 17.03 -5.34 -13.15
C ALA A 38 18.48 -5.37 -13.64
N ASP A 39 18.66 -5.56 -14.94
CA ASP A 39 19.99 -5.52 -15.59
C ASP A 39 20.57 -4.10 -15.65
N ASP A 40 19.69 -3.11 -15.82
CA ASP A 40 20.06 -1.73 -16.12
C ASP A 40 19.46 -0.78 -15.08
N LYS A 41 20.30 -0.39 -14.12
CA LYS A 41 19.90 0.50 -13.02
C LYS A 41 19.46 1.89 -13.49
N SER A 42 19.85 2.32 -14.69
CA SER A 42 19.47 3.65 -15.22
C SER A 42 17.99 3.75 -15.61
N LYS A 43 17.31 2.62 -15.82
CA LYS A 43 15.88 2.55 -16.18
C LYS A 43 14.96 2.48 -14.96
N ILE A 44 15.53 2.55 -13.76
CA ILE A 44 14.78 2.42 -12.52
C ILE A 44 14.18 3.76 -12.13
N PHE A 45 12.92 3.73 -11.75
CA PHE A 45 12.19 4.85 -11.16
C PHE A 45 11.80 4.49 -9.73
N LEU A 46 12.07 5.40 -8.79
CA LEU A 46 11.63 5.32 -7.40
C LEU A 46 10.68 6.48 -7.12
N GLY A 47 9.47 6.18 -6.66
CA GLY A 47 8.45 7.21 -6.44
C GLY A 47 8.11 8.05 -7.69
N GLY A 48 8.30 7.49 -8.89
CA GLY A 48 8.08 8.19 -10.17
C GLY A 48 9.23 9.07 -10.65
N THR A 49 10.35 9.13 -9.93
CA THR A 49 11.57 9.87 -10.32
C THR A 49 12.67 8.90 -10.71
N SER A 50 13.42 9.19 -11.78
CA SER A 50 14.51 8.30 -12.21
C SER A 50 15.67 8.30 -11.21
N VAL A 51 16.41 7.20 -11.12
CA VAL A 51 17.65 7.12 -10.32
C VAL A 51 18.65 8.21 -10.72
N GLN A 52 18.68 8.59 -12.00
CA GLN A 52 19.55 9.65 -12.47
C GLN A 52 19.15 11.02 -11.90
N GLU A 53 17.87 11.38 -11.99
CA GLU A 53 17.33 12.64 -11.45
C GLU A 53 17.49 12.71 -9.93
N LEU A 54 17.27 11.60 -9.21
CA LEU A 54 17.51 11.51 -7.77
C LEU A 54 18.97 11.88 -7.39
N LYS A 55 19.93 11.56 -8.23
CA LYS A 55 21.34 11.93 -8.02
C LYS A 55 21.62 13.37 -8.46
N SER A 56 21.19 13.74 -9.67
CA SER A 56 21.54 15.06 -10.25
C SER A 56 20.80 16.22 -9.60
N ASP A 57 19.52 16.03 -9.30
CA ASP A 57 18.60 17.11 -8.94
C ASP A 57 18.30 17.11 -7.44
N PHE A 58 18.33 15.94 -6.80
CA PHE A 58 18.09 15.80 -5.36
C PHE A 58 19.38 15.58 -4.55
N GLY A 59 20.51 15.32 -5.21
CA GLY A 59 21.82 15.18 -4.55
C GLY A 59 22.02 13.87 -3.79
N LEU A 60 21.21 12.84 -4.07
CA LEU A 60 21.39 11.51 -3.48
C LEU A 60 22.65 10.82 -4.03
N ASN A 61 23.25 9.96 -3.22
CA ASN A 61 24.40 9.14 -3.62
C ASN A 61 24.02 7.65 -3.71
N ASP A 62 24.95 6.83 -4.20
CA ASP A 62 24.72 5.39 -4.37
C ASP A 62 24.36 4.66 -3.07
N ASN A 63 24.93 5.05 -1.93
CA ASN A 63 24.64 4.41 -0.65
C ASN A 63 23.22 4.73 -0.17
N ASP A 64 22.69 5.92 -0.50
CA ASP A 64 21.31 6.30 -0.15
C ASP A 64 20.29 5.44 -0.91
N LEU A 65 20.67 4.97 -2.10
CA LEU A 65 19.78 4.27 -3.04
C LEU A 65 19.92 2.74 -2.96
N ASP A 66 21.03 2.21 -2.46
CA ASP A 66 21.38 0.78 -2.54
C ASP A 66 20.28 -0.15 -1.99
N ALA A 67 19.62 0.25 -0.89
CA ALA A 67 18.56 -0.52 -0.27
C ALA A 67 17.28 -0.63 -1.12
N TYR A 68 17.08 0.29 -2.07
CA TYR A 68 15.89 0.39 -2.92
C TYR A 68 16.11 -0.15 -4.33
N LEU A 69 17.36 -0.47 -4.68
CA LEU A 69 17.69 -0.99 -5.99
C LEU A 69 17.44 -2.51 -6.04
N PRO A 70 16.87 -3.01 -7.15
CA PRO A 70 16.64 -4.42 -7.37
C PRO A 70 17.97 -5.18 -7.47
N ALA A 71 17.89 -6.49 -7.27
CA ALA A 71 19.05 -7.35 -7.35
C ALA A 71 19.56 -7.49 -8.79
N ASP A 72 20.85 -7.80 -8.93
CA ASP A 72 21.44 -8.21 -10.19
C ASP A 72 20.95 -9.63 -10.56
N PRO A 73 20.29 -9.82 -11.71
CA PRO A 73 19.77 -11.14 -12.10
C PRO A 73 20.86 -12.20 -12.26
N GLN A 74 22.08 -11.82 -12.67
CA GLN A 74 23.19 -12.78 -12.77
C GLN A 74 23.54 -13.34 -11.40
N GLN A 75 23.54 -12.51 -10.35
CA GLN A 75 23.82 -12.96 -8.99
C GLN A 75 22.71 -13.85 -8.42
N ILE A 76 21.45 -13.59 -8.79
CA ILE A 76 20.31 -14.43 -8.43
C ILE A 76 20.46 -15.83 -9.04
N GLU A 77 20.85 -15.90 -10.32
CA GLU A 77 21.10 -17.17 -11.01
C GLU A 77 22.30 -17.93 -10.40
N GLU A 78 23.45 -17.27 -10.22
CA GLU A 78 24.67 -17.86 -9.69
C GLU A 78 24.49 -18.43 -8.28
N GLN A 79 23.74 -17.73 -7.43
CA GLN A 79 23.47 -18.17 -6.05
C GLN A 79 22.27 -19.11 -5.94
N GLN A 80 21.55 -19.34 -7.04
CA GLN A 80 20.35 -20.16 -7.11
C GLN A 80 19.28 -19.68 -6.11
N VAL A 81 19.04 -18.38 -6.07
CA VAL A 81 18.02 -17.79 -5.18
C VAL A 81 16.64 -17.97 -5.81
N GLU A 82 15.72 -18.53 -5.05
CA GLU A 82 14.32 -18.70 -5.43
C GLU A 82 13.44 -17.84 -4.53
N VAL A 83 12.46 -17.17 -5.15
CA VAL A 83 11.47 -16.35 -4.48
C VAL A 83 10.11 -16.98 -4.69
N HIS A 84 9.43 -17.36 -3.62
CA HIS A 84 8.15 -18.07 -3.67
C HIS A 84 7.05 -17.28 -2.97
N TYR A 85 5.79 -17.51 -3.36
CA TYR A 85 4.62 -17.00 -2.64
C TYR A 85 4.09 -18.05 -1.66
N LEU A 86 3.88 -17.65 -0.41
CA LEU A 86 3.30 -18.49 0.63
C LEU A 86 1.87 -18.90 0.28
N GLY A 87 1.10 -17.97 -0.29
CA GLY A 87 -0.29 -18.17 -0.72
C GLY A 87 -0.50 -19.33 -1.70
N TYR A 88 0.55 -19.76 -2.42
CA TYR A 88 0.48 -20.93 -3.30
C TYR A 88 0.37 -22.24 -2.50
N TYR A 89 1.00 -22.31 -1.32
CA TYR A 89 1.04 -23.52 -0.50
C TYR A 89 -0.03 -23.54 0.58
N LEU A 90 -0.41 -22.37 1.07
CA LEU A 90 -1.36 -22.20 2.16
C LEU A 90 -2.42 -21.20 1.74
N LYS A 91 -3.69 -21.52 2.02
CA LYS A 91 -4.76 -20.54 1.89
C LYS A 91 -4.51 -19.42 2.89
N TRP A 92 -4.15 -18.24 2.40
CA TRP A 92 -3.97 -17.06 3.23
C TRP A 92 -5.33 -16.56 3.70
N HIS A 93 -5.51 -16.47 5.03
CA HIS A 93 -6.74 -15.97 5.64
C HIS A 93 -6.38 -15.08 6.84
N PRO A 94 -6.35 -13.74 6.66
CA PRO A 94 -5.81 -12.82 7.67
C PRO A 94 -6.46 -12.95 9.05
N GLN A 95 -7.77 -13.19 9.12
CA GLN A 95 -8.45 -13.34 10.40
C GLN A 95 -8.01 -14.63 11.14
N SER A 96 -7.85 -15.74 10.43
CA SER A 96 -7.29 -16.98 11.01
C SER A 96 -5.84 -16.80 11.43
N CYS A 97 -5.03 -16.08 10.63
CA CYS A 97 -3.65 -15.76 10.98
C CYS A 97 -3.59 -14.92 12.27
N TYR A 98 -4.48 -13.94 12.42
CA TYR A 98 -4.59 -13.15 13.65
C TYR A 98 -4.89 -14.03 14.87
N TYR A 99 -5.92 -14.89 14.80
CA TYR A 99 -6.26 -15.77 15.93
C TYR A 99 -5.12 -16.72 16.29
N TYR A 100 -4.46 -17.31 15.28
CA TYR A 100 -3.30 -18.18 15.49
C TYR A 100 -2.15 -17.44 16.18
N SER A 101 -1.85 -16.22 15.73
CA SER A 101 -0.79 -15.38 16.33
C SER A 101 -1.10 -14.94 17.76
N VAL A 102 -2.36 -14.69 18.09
CA VAL A 102 -2.78 -14.40 19.47
C VAL A 102 -2.64 -15.66 20.35
N GLU A 103 -3.10 -16.81 19.87
CA GLU A 103 -3.10 -18.06 20.63
C GLU A 103 -1.67 -18.61 20.86
N HIS A 104 -0.79 -18.49 19.87
CA HIS A 104 0.50 -19.17 19.87
C HIS A 104 1.72 -18.25 19.79
N GLY A 105 1.55 -17.00 19.36
CA GLY A 105 2.64 -16.08 19.04
C GLY A 105 2.83 -14.92 20.03
N GLY A 106 1.95 -14.77 21.02
CA GLY A 106 1.99 -13.63 21.94
C GLY A 106 1.65 -12.30 21.27
N PHE A 107 0.92 -12.33 20.15
CA PHE A 107 0.51 -11.12 19.45
C PHE A 107 -0.48 -10.32 20.28
N GLU A 108 -0.20 -9.02 20.42
CA GLU A 108 -1.07 -8.06 21.10
C GLU A 108 -1.69 -7.11 20.07
N ALA A 109 -3.03 -7.14 19.96
CA ALA A 109 -3.74 -6.19 19.13
C ALA A 109 -3.59 -4.77 19.70
N SER A 110 -3.61 -3.77 18.82
CA SER A 110 -3.59 -2.37 19.23
C SER A 110 -4.77 -2.07 20.18
N PRO A 111 -4.56 -1.27 21.24
CA PRO A 111 -5.63 -0.90 22.16
C PRO A 111 -6.75 -0.12 21.45
N GLU A 112 -6.40 0.57 20.38
CA GLU A 112 -7.31 1.34 19.53
C GLU A 112 -7.24 0.89 18.07
N ARG A 113 -8.30 1.18 17.31
CA ARG A 113 -8.33 0.92 15.86
C ARG A 113 -7.47 1.94 15.13
N THR A 114 -7.02 1.57 13.95
CA THR A 114 -6.34 2.51 13.06
C THR A 114 -7.38 3.37 12.30
N PRO A 115 -7.20 4.70 12.16
CA PRO A 115 -8.05 5.53 11.32
C PRO A 115 -8.19 4.97 9.91
N GLY A 116 -9.39 5.07 9.34
CA GLY A 116 -9.67 4.50 8.02
C GLY A 116 -10.16 3.05 8.07
N THR A 117 -10.03 2.35 9.21
CA THR A 117 -10.50 0.95 9.37
C THR A 117 -11.17 0.70 10.73
N TYR A 118 -11.81 -0.46 10.83
CA TYR A 118 -12.34 -1.07 12.05
C TYR A 118 -11.37 -2.08 12.68
N SER A 119 -10.30 -2.46 11.97
CA SER A 119 -9.30 -3.41 12.46
C SER A 119 -8.39 -2.82 13.56
N LYS A 120 -7.87 -3.72 14.40
CA LYS A 120 -6.90 -3.45 15.48
C LYS A 120 -5.63 -4.28 15.39
N TYR A 121 -5.51 -5.13 14.38
CA TYR A 121 -4.40 -6.10 14.29
C TYR A 121 -3.59 -5.98 13.01
N ASN A 122 -4.16 -5.37 11.96
CA ASN A 122 -3.46 -5.17 10.70
C ASN A 122 -2.70 -3.83 10.73
N SER A 123 -1.46 -3.79 10.23
CA SER A 123 -0.66 -2.57 10.05
C SER A 123 -0.72 -1.64 11.28
N ILE A 124 -0.19 -2.13 12.41
CA ILE A 124 -0.20 -1.44 13.71
C ILE A 124 1.20 -1.03 14.19
N ASP A 125 2.23 -1.39 13.42
CA ASP A 125 3.65 -1.19 13.72
C ASP A 125 4.26 0.02 13.00
N ASP A 126 3.58 0.59 11.99
CA ASP A 126 3.99 1.81 11.30
C ASP A 126 3.00 2.97 11.56
N LYS A 127 3.54 4.18 11.75
CA LYS A 127 2.76 5.41 11.94
C LYS A 127 2.31 6.05 10.62
N ILE A 128 2.98 5.73 9.51
CA ILE A 128 2.69 6.36 8.20
C ILE A 128 1.47 5.74 7.51
N ASP A 129 1.08 4.53 7.88
CA ASP A 129 0.03 3.75 7.22
C ASP A 129 -1.31 4.50 7.19
N ASP A 130 -1.67 5.19 8.27
CA ASP A 130 -2.90 5.97 8.34
C ASP A 130 -2.97 7.02 7.21
N PHE A 131 -1.82 7.63 6.87
CA PHE A 131 -1.68 8.59 5.77
C PHE A 131 -1.58 7.91 4.40
N HIS A 132 -0.97 6.73 4.31
CA HIS A 132 -0.99 5.91 3.10
C HIS A 132 -2.43 5.63 2.65
N TYR A 133 -3.31 5.21 3.57
CA TYR A 133 -4.69 4.93 3.22
C TYR A 133 -5.53 6.19 2.99
N TYR A 134 -5.26 7.28 3.71
CA TYR A 134 -5.91 8.57 3.42
C TYR A 134 -5.56 9.10 2.01
N THR A 135 -4.30 8.98 1.60
CA THR A 135 -3.87 9.38 0.25
C THR A 135 -4.36 8.40 -0.82
N THR A 136 -4.48 7.11 -0.51
CA THR A 136 -5.12 6.10 -1.36
C THR A 136 -6.58 6.44 -1.63
N LEU A 137 -7.35 6.79 -0.60
CA LEU A 137 -8.72 7.31 -0.75
C LEU A 137 -8.72 8.55 -1.63
N THR A 138 -7.85 9.52 -1.36
CA THR A 138 -7.76 10.75 -2.14
C THR A 138 -7.53 10.48 -3.62
N LYS A 139 -6.62 9.54 -3.95
CA LYS A 139 -6.24 9.20 -5.32
C LYS A 139 -7.26 8.34 -6.06
N PHE A 140 -7.81 7.32 -5.40
CA PHE A 140 -8.58 6.25 -6.03
C PHE A 140 -10.05 6.20 -5.60
N GLY A 141 -10.44 6.97 -4.58
CA GLY A 141 -11.81 7.01 -4.06
C GLY A 141 -12.21 5.81 -3.20
N ILE A 142 -11.24 4.97 -2.81
CA ILE A 142 -11.41 3.84 -1.92
C ILE A 142 -10.36 3.89 -0.80
N GLY A 143 -10.80 3.71 0.45
CA GLY A 143 -9.93 3.74 1.62
C GLY A 143 -9.63 2.36 2.20
N ARG A 144 -9.05 2.35 3.40
CA ARG A 144 -8.62 1.12 4.09
C ARG A 144 -9.78 0.19 4.41
N ALA A 145 -10.88 0.70 4.95
CA ALA A 145 -12.07 -0.11 5.25
C ALA A 145 -12.66 -0.75 4.00
N THR A 146 -12.56 -0.10 2.82
CA THR A 146 -12.94 -0.73 1.56
C THR A 146 -12.08 -1.96 1.24
N TYR A 147 -10.75 -1.87 1.41
CA TYR A 147 -9.86 -3.02 1.21
C TYR A 147 -10.15 -4.15 2.20
N ASP A 148 -10.16 -3.83 3.50
CA ASP A 148 -10.37 -4.80 4.59
C ASP A 148 -11.74 -5.47 4.45
N ALA A 149 -12.82 -4.70 4.29
CA ALA A 149 -14.17 -5.26 4.17
C ALA A 149 -14.35 -6.08 2.89
N SER A 150 -13.74 -5.67 1.78
CA SER A 150 -13.82 -6.44 0.54
C SER A 150 -13.11 -7.79 0.66
N GLN A 151 -11.99 -7.85 1.39
CA GLN A 151 -11.29 -9.10 1.67
C GLN A 151 -12.13 -10.00 2.58
N GLU A 152 -12.64 -9.48 3.70
CA GLU A 152 -13.46 -10.23 4.66
C GLU A 152 -14.77 -10.74 4.03
N ILE A 153 -15.39 -9.98 3.11
CA ILE A 153 -16.55 -10.45 2.33
C ILE A 153 -16.17 -11.65 1.45
N ARG A 154 -15.02 -11.60 0.76
CA ARG A 154 -14.56 -12.72 -0.10
C ARG A 154 -14.20 -13.96 0.72
N SER A 155 -13.71 -13.77 1.95
CA SER A 155 -13.42 -14.85 2.89
C SER A 155 -14.66 -15.45 3.54
N GLY A 156 -15.77 -14.70 3.56
CA GLY A 156 -17.02 -15.09 4.19
C GLY A 156 -17.12 -14.72 5.68
N ASP A 157 -16.25 -13.83 6.17
CA ASP A 157 -16.23 -13.41 7.58
C ASP A 157 -17.32 -12.37 7.89
N ILE A 158 -17.68 -11.57 6.90
CA ILE A 158 -18.75 -10.57 6.99
C ILE A 158 -19.64 -10.59 5.74
N THR A 159 -20.87 -10.13 5.91
CA THR A 159 -21.81 -9.91 4.81
C THR A 159 -21.48 -8.63 4.03
N ARG A 160 -22.05 -8.53 2.82
CA ARG A 160 -21.94 -7.34 1.99
C ARG A 160 -22.48 -6.10 2.70
N GLU A 161 -23.62 -6.25 3.37
CA GLU A 161 -24.33 -5.19 4.09
C GLU A 161 -23.48 -4.65 5.24
N GLU A 162 -22.83 -5.53 6.00
CA GLU A 162 -21.88 -5.16 7.05
C GLU A 162 -20.69 -4.39 6.47
N GLY A 163 -20.08 -4.90 5.39
CA GLY A 163 -18.95 -4.22 4.73
C GLY A 163 -19.31 -2.82 4.23
N VAL A 164 -20.50 -2.63 3.63
CA VAL A 164 -20.98 -1.29 3.23
C VAL A 164 -21.11 -0.35 4.43
N ALA A 165 -21.62 -0.84 5.55
CA ALA A 165 -21.77 -0.04 6.76
C ALA A 165 -20.40 0.36 7.36
N LEU A 166 -19.42 -0.55 7.34
CA LEU A 166 -18.06 -0.29 7.80
C LEU A 166 -17.36 0.76 6.92
N VAL A 167 -17.42 0.60 5.59
CA VAL A 167 -16.87 1.59 4.64
C VAL A 167 -17.47 2.97 4.87
N LYS A 168 -18.80 3.07 5.01
CA LYS A 168 -19.50 4.34 5.28
C LYS A 168 -18.94 5.05 6.51
N ARG A 169 -18.59 4.28 7.53
CA ARG A 169 -18.20 4.78 8.85
C ARG A 169 -16.74 5.21 8.90
N PHE A 170 -15.85 4.47 8.24
CA PHE A 170 -14.41 4.59 8.50
C PHE A 170 -13.57 5.13 7.35
N ASP A 171 -13.92 4.88 6.06
CA ASP A 171 -12.99 5.14 4.94
C ASP A 171 -12.49 6.59 4.85
N GLN A 172 -13.34 7.56 5.20
CA GLN A 172 -13.05 9.00 5.06
C GLN A 172 -12.52 9.66 6.34
N GLU A 173 -12.11 8.87 7.33
CA GLU A 173 -11.50 9.40 8.53
C GLU A 173 -10.15 10.04 8.25
N PHE A 174 -9.91 11.19 8.87
CA PHE A 174 -8.60 11.83 8.81
C PHE A 174 -7.66 11.25 9.89
N PRO A 175 -6.40 10.94 9.55
CA PRO A 175 -5.44 10.32 10.46
C PRO A 175 -4.80 11.31 11.44
N GLU A 176 -5.51 11.67 12.51
CA GLU A 176 -5.06 12.73 13.43
C GLU A 176 -3.92 12.30 14.37
N ARG A 177 -3.90 11.02 14.78
CA ARG A 177 -3.08 10.49 15.89
C ARG A 177 -1.58 10.81 15.77
N PHE A 178 -1.02 10.73 14.57
CA PHE A 178 0.40 10.95 14.30
C PHE A 178 0.67 12.09 13.31
N ALA A 179 -0.33 12.94 13.03
CA ALA A 179 -0.25 13.93 11.96
C ALA A 179 0.99 14.83 12.05
N GLU A 180 1.25 15.41 13.21
CA GLU A 180 2.41 16.30 13.40
C GLU A 180 3.76 15.58 13.25
N GLU A 181 3.83 14.31 13.68
CA GLU A 181 5.04 13.50 13.54
C GLU A 181 5.29 13.14 12.08
N ILE A 182 4.23 12.79 11.34
CA ILE A 182 4.31 12.48 9.91
C ILE A 182 4.66 13.73 9.09
N PHE A 183 4.05 14.89 9.38
CA PHE A 183 4.41 16.13 8.71
C PHE A 183 5.88 16.50 8.97
N LYS A 184 6.36 16.31 10.19
CA LYS A 184 7.79 16.47 10.49
C LYS A 184 8.65 15.47 9.72
N TYR A 185 8.27 14.20 9.66
CA TYR A 185 9.00 13.15 8.96
C TYR A 185 9.09 13.39 7.45
N LEU A 186 7.98 13.86 6.84
CA LEU A 186 7.90 14.17 5.41
C LEU A 186 8.59 15.50 5.03
N SER A 187 8.97 16.31 6.02
CA SER A 187 9.65 17.58 5.78
C SER A 187 11.10 17.37 5.34
N ILE A 188 11.50 18.03 4.26
CA ILE A 188 12.86 18.01 3.71
C ILE A 188 13.60 19.26 4.20
N ASN A 189 14.20 19.19 5.38
CA ASN A 189 14.85 20.34 6.01
C ASN A 189 16.02 20.87 5.15
N PRO A 190 16.04 22.16 4.73
CA PRO A 190 17.13 22.70 3.91
C PRO A 190 18.53 22.64 4.54
N LYS A 191 18.63 22.53 5.87
CA LYS A 191 19.93 22.36 6.54
C LYS A 191 20.51 20.96 6.36
N GLU A 192 19.64 19.95 6.31
CA GLU A 192 20.02 18.54 6.19
C GLU A 192 20.07 18.12 4.72
N PHE A 193 19.17 18.66 3.90
CA PHE A 193 18.99 18.35 2.48
C PHE A 193 18.99 19.63 1.62
N PRO A 194 20.13 20.35 1.54
CA PRO A 194 20.20 21.65 0.86
C PRO A 194 19.94 21.59 -0.64
N ILE A 195 20.12 20.43 -1.28
CA ILE A 195 19.85 20.20 -2.71
C ILE A 195 18.39 19.78 -2.88
N ALA A 196 17.99 18.63 -2.34
CA ALA A 196 16.62 18.11 -2.48
C ALA A 196 15.54 19.10 -2.05
N SER A 197 15.74 19.89 -0.99
CA SER A 197 14.74 20.87 -0.53
C SER A 197 14.38 21.93 -1.58
N GLN A 198 15.24 22.19 -2.56
CA GLN A 198 14.99 23.15 -3.64
C GLN A 198 14.04 22.60 -4.71
N MET A 199 13.81 21.29 -4.72
CA MET A 199 12.94 20.60 -5.68
C MET A 199 11.47 20.60 -5.27
N PHE A 200 11.14 21.18 -4.10
CA PHE A 200 9.78 21.23 -3.56
C PHE A 200 9.31 22.68 -3.42
N GLU A 201 8.05 22.94 -3.80
CA GLU A 201 7.41 24.25 -3.60
C GLU A 201 7.42 24.66 -2.13
N GLN A 202 7.09 23.71 -1.25
CA GLN A 202 7.18 23.86 0.19
C GLN A 202 7.90 22.63 0.79
N PRO A 203 9.19 22.75 1.17
CA PRO A 203 9.96 21.62 1.69
C PRO A 203 9.58 21.24 3.13
N ILE A 204 8.94 22.14 3.87
CA ILE A 204 8.42 21.84 5.22
C ILE A 204 6.94 21.49 5.10
N MET A 205 6.63 20.22 5.32
CA MET A 205 5.26 19.73 5.30
C MET A 205 4.52 20.22 6.55
N ASP A 206 3.37 20.85 6.33
CA ASP A 206 2.39 21.15 7.37
C ASP A 206 1.01 20.66 6.92
N ARG A 207 0.02 20.74 7.81
CA ARG A 207 -1.34 20.31 7.49
C ARG A 207 -1.94 21.05 6.30
N ALA A 208 -1.72 22.35 6.19
CA ALA A 208 -2.33 23.15 5.14
C ALA A 208 -1.78 22.75 3.76
N TYR A 209 -0.46 22.60 3.67
CA TYR A 209 0.21 22.15 2.46
C TYR A 209 -0.14 20.70 2.11
N PHE A 210 -0.18 19.79 3.09
CA PHE A 210 -0.62 18.41 2.88
C PHE A 210 -2.04 18.37 2.29
N MET A 211 -2.97 19.14 2.86
CA MET A 211 -4.35 19.19 2.38
C MET A 211 -4.46 19.86 1.00
N ALA A 212 -3.65 20.87 0.71
CA ALA A 212 -3.58 21.48 -0.62
C ALA A 212 -3.08 20.48 -1.66
N LEU A 213 -2.03 19.71 -1.37
CA LEU A 213 -1.57 18.61 -2.22
C LEU A 213 -2.63 17.54 -2.40
N ALA A 214 -3.29 17.11 -1.32
CA ALA A 214 -4.38 16.15 -1.42
C ALA A 214 -5.48 16.66 -2.38
N ASP A 215 -5.85 17.94 -2.30
CA ASP A 215 -6.82 18.58 -3.19
C ASP A 215 -6.38 18.54 -4.67
N THR A 216 -5.10 18.70 -4.99
CA THR A 216 -4.62 18.62 -6.38
C THR A 216 -4.68 17.20 -6.94
N PHE A 217 -4.55 16.19 -6.08
CA PHE A 217 -4.63 14.77 -6.46
C PHE A 217 -6.06 14.21 -6.46
N ARG A 218 -7.06 14.96 -5.97
CA ARG A 218 -8.48 14.59 -6.08
C ARG A 218 -8.94 14.70 -7.53
N SER A 219 -9.01 13.56 -8.20
CA SER A 219 -9.42 13.55 -9.60
C SER A 219 -10.89 13.97 -9.77
N PRO A 220 -11.22 14.88 -10.71
CA PRO A 220 -12.58 15.43 -10.84
C PRO A 220 -13.63 14.40 -11.28
N HIS A 221 -13.21 13.23 -11.81
CA HIS A 221 -14.12 12.12 -12.13
C HIS A 221 -14.56 11.31 -10.90
N LEU A 222 -13.79 11.37 -9.80
CA LEU A 222 -14.12 10.70 -8.53
C LEU A 222 -14.72 11.68 -7.54
N TRP A 223 -14.18 12.89 -7.48
CA TRP A 223 -14.47 13.88 -6.45
C TRP A 223 -15.26 15.06 -6.99
N LYS A 224 -16.13 15.61 -6.14
CA LYS A 224 -16.77 16.92 -6.30
C LYS A 224 -16.64 17.71 -5.01
N LYS A 225 -16.47 19.02 -5.14
CA LYS A 225 -16.49 19.95 -4.00
C LYS A 225 -17.91 20.48 -3.84
N GLU A 226 -18.52 20.24 -2.68
CA GLU A 226 -19.83 20.76 -2.30
C GLU A 226 -19.67 21.67 -1.08
N GLY A 227 -19.72 22.98 -1.29
CA GLY A 227 -19.34 23.95 -0.27
C GLY A 227 -17.86 23.81 0.10
N GLU A 228 -17.58 23.62 1.40
CA GLU A 228 -16.22 23.42 1.91
C GLU A 228 -15.79 21.95 1.95
N GLN A 229 -16.67 21.02 1.58
CA GLN A 229 -16.41 19.58 1.72
C GLN A 229 -16.19 18.89 0.37
N TRP A 230 -15.19 18.03 0.33
CA TRP A 230 -15.00 17.08 -0.76
C TRP A 230 -15.91 15.87 -0.55
N LYS A 231 -16.61 15.47 -1.62
CA LYS A 231 -17.44 14.27 -1.64
C LYS A 231 -17.13 13.42 -2.85
N LEU A 232 -17.12 12.11 -2.65
CA LEU A 232 -17.12 11.16 -3.74
C LEU A 232 -18.42 11.27 -4.53
N ARG A 233 -18.31 11.21 -5.85
CA ARG A 233 -19.45 11.19 -6.77
C ARG A 233 -20.21 9.88 -6.68
N HIS A 234 -19.47 8.79 -6.50
CA HIS A 234 -20.01 7.44 -6.35
C HIS A 234 -19.44 6.84 -5.07
N GLN A 235 -20.33 6.38 -4.20
CA GLN A 235 -19.97 5.69 -2.97
C GLN A 235 -20.73 4.40 -2.92
N VAL A 236 -20.08 3.35 -2.42
CA VAL A 236 -20.67 2.03 -2.27
C VAL A 236 -22.01 2.03 -1.51
N THR A 237 -22.21 3.04 -0.65
CA THR A 237 -23.42 3.27 0.15
C THR A 237 -24.58 3.87 -0.64
N ASN A 238 -24.30 4.51 -1.78
CA ASN A 238 -25.25 5.29 -2.58
C ASN A 238 -25.38 4.76 -4.01
N LEU A 239 -24.76 3.62 -4.32
CA LEU A 239 -24.94 2.95 -5.59
C LEU A 239 -26.31 2.27 -5.59
N GLU A 240 -27.12 2.50 -6.64
CA GLU A 240 -28.17 1.55 -6.97
C GLU A 240 -27.53 0.17 -7.12
N LYS A 241 -28.21 -0.90 -6.66
CA LYS A 241 -27.73 -2.27 -6.90
C LYS A 241 -27.52 -2.43 -8.40
N THR A 242 -26.28 -2.34 -8.85
CA THR A 242 -25.94 -2.70 -10.21
C THR A 242 -26.16 -4.20 -10.30
N LYS A 243 -26.88 -4.66 -11.34
CA LYS A 243 -26.82 -6.06 -11.72
C LYS A 243 -25.38 -6.32 -12.17
N ALA A 244 -24.53 -6.72 -11.24
CA ALA A 244 -23.21 -7.20 -11.56
C ALA A 244 -23.40 -8.55 -12.28
N GLU A 245 -23.52 -8.51 -13.61
CA GLU A 245 -23.69 -9.69 -14.47
C GLU A 245 -22.54 -10.72 -14.33
N TYR A 246 -21.45 -10.35 -13.65
CA TYR A 246 -20.29 -11.21 -13.39
C TYR A 246 -20.35 -12.02 -12.08
N LEU A 247 -21.41 -11.87 -11.27
CA LEU A 247 -21.59 -12.65 -10.03
C LEU A 247 -22.58 -13.82 -10.16
N ASP A 248 -23.14 -14.06 -11.35
CA ASP A 248 -23.95 -15.26 -11.63
C ASP A 248 -23.03 -16.49 -11.79
N LEU A 249 -22.40 -16.90 -10.68
CA LEU A 249 -21.70 -18.17 -10.52
C LEU A 249 -22.69 -19.30 -10.16
N GLU A 250 -23.82 -19.40 -10.85
CA GLU A 250 -24.70 -20.59 -10.81
C GLU A 250 -24.31 -21.65 -11.86
N THR A 251 -23.15 -21.53 -12.51
CA THR A 251 -22.64 -22.58 -13.42
C THR A 251 -21.15 -22.84 -13.25
N VAL A 252 -20.81 -23.63 -12.23
CA VAL A 252 -19.75 -24.67 -12.29
C VAL A 252 -20.22 -25.87 -11.46
#